data_AF-A0A7W0VH12-F1
#
_entry.id   AF-A0A7W0VH12-F1
#
_cell.length_a   1.000
_cell.length_b   1.000
_cell.length_c   1.000
_cell.angle_alpha   90.00
_cell.angle_beta   90.00
_cell.angle_gamma   90.00
#
_symmetry.space_group_name_H-M   'P 1'
#
loop_
_entity.id
_entity.type
_entity.pdbx_description
1 polymer ?
#
loop_
_entity_poly.entity_id
_entity_poly.type
_entity_poly.pdbx_seq_one_letter_code
_entity_poly.pdbx_strand_id
1 'polypeptide(L)'
;MAKQWLMKSEPDTFSISDLERVKVEPWSGVRSYFARAHMRAMSVGDQVLFHHSSVDPPGVAGLAKVVRTGVVDETQFDPESKYYDPKATRETPVWDCVDVEYVETFPHFVAMDRLRTDAALADMMVLRRGMRLSVQPVGEAEYARVVELGHTAPPPVPPKEPTVLRQKAAKKKKGNAKTPSGKKLAAKAKLKKKPRAR
;
A
#
# COMPACT_ATOMS: atom_id res chain seq x y z
N MET A 1 -28.66 -1.87 -8.12
CA MET A 1 -27.37 -2.07 -8.81
C MET A 1 -26.35 -2.51 -7.76
N ALA A 2 -25.54 -3.52 -8.03
CA ALA A 2 -24.40 -3.86 -7.18
C ALA A 2 -23.39 -2.70 -7.19
N LYS A 3 -22.68 -2.46 -6.08
CA LYS A 3 -21.59 -1.47 -6.04
C LYS A 3 -20.29 -2.10 -6.51
N GLN A 4 -19.36 -1.26 -6.95
CA GLN A 4 -18.04 -1.66 -7.44
C GLN A 4 -16.94 -1.19 -6.49
N TRP A 5 -15.97 -2.08 -6.30
CA TRP A 5 -14.86 -1.87 -5.38
C TRP A 5 -13.54 -2.28 -6.02
N LEU A 6 -12.44 -1.74 -5.51
CA LEU A 6 -11.08 -2.19 -5.80
C LEU A 6 -10.43 -2.63 -4.50
N MET A 7 -9.91 -3.84 -4.47
CA MET A 7 -9.30 -4.45 -3.29
C MET A 7 -7.89 -4.90 -3.63
N LYS A 8 -6.91 -4.39 -2.87
CA LYS A 8 -5.49 -4.62 -3.11
C LYS A 8 -4.98 -5.82 -2.33
N SER A 9 -4.23 -6.68 -3.00
CA SER A 9 -3.48 -7.79 -2.40
C SER A 9 -2.09 -7.86 -2.99
N GLU A 10 -1.10 -8.28 -2.21
CA GLU A 10 0.25 -8.55 -2.69
C GLU A 10 0.29 -9.98 -3.24
N PRO A 11 0.65 -10.20 -4.53
CA PRO A 11 0.55 -11.51 -5.15
C PRO A 11 1.45 -12.57 -4.51
N ASP A 12 2.56 -12.17 -3.89
CA ASP A 12 3.44 -13.07 -3.14
C ASP A 12 2.81 -13.58 -1.83
N THR A 13 1.78 -12.89 -1.31
CA THR A 13 1.02 -13.31 -0.12
C THR A 13 -0.29 -13.99 -0.51
N PHE A 14 -1.06 -13.35 -1.40
CA PHE A 14 -2.34 -13.88 -1.88
C PHE A 14 -2.69 -13.29 -3.25
N SER A 15 -2.51 -14.10 -4.30
CA SER A 15 -2.78 -13.73 -5.69
C SER A 15 -4.22 -14.04 -6.11
N ILE A 16 -4.59 -13.63 -7.34
CA ILE A 16 -5.91 -13.99 -7.90
C ILE A 16 -5.99 -15.49 -8.19
N SER A 17 -4.88 -16.13 -8.53
CA SER A 17 -4.79 -17.58 -8.74
C SER A 17 -4.93 -18.35 -7.42
N ASP A 18 -4.53 -17.75 -6.30
CA ASP A 18 -4.80 -18.32 -4.97
C ASP A 18 -6.30 -18.26 -4.66
N LEU A 19 -6.95 -17.11 -4.92
CA LEU A 19 -8.40 -16.98 -4.79
C LEU A 19 -9.15 -17.95 -5.72
N GLU A 20 -8.69 -18.12 -6.97
CA GLU A 20 -9.24 -19.10 -7.91
C GLU A 20 -9.16 -20.53 -7.36
N ARG A 21 -8.08 -20.87 -6.65
CA ARG A 21 -7.89 -22.19 -6.05
C ARG A 21 -8.79 -22.41 -4.83
N VAL A 22 -8.85 -21.45 -3.91
CA VAL A 22 -9.65 -21.57 -2.66
C VAL A 22 -11.13 -21.22 -2.85
N LYS A 23 -11.49 -20.61 -3.98
CA LYS A 23 -12.83 -20.17 -4.40
C LYS A 23 -13.39 -19.02 -3.59
N VAL A 24 -13.35 -19.10 -2.26
CA VAL A 24 -13.84 -18.08 -1.33
C VAL A 24 -12.80 -17.86 -0.24
N GLU A 25 -12.49 -16.61 0.08
CA GLU A 25 -11.53 -16.25 1.13
C GLU A 25 -12.03 -15.01 1.92
N PRO A 26 -11.92 -15.01 3.25
CA PRO A 26 -12.07 -13.80 4.05
C PRO A 26 -11.01 -12.77 3.68
N TRP A 27 -11.41 -11.54 3.36
CA TRP A 27 -10.48 -10.45 3.05
C TRP A 27 -9.85 -9.84 4.31
N SER A 28 -9.12 -10.67 5.04
CA SER A 28 -8.51 -10.37 6.34
C SER A 28 -7.29 -9.45 6.24
N GLY A 29 -6.80 -8.98 7.40
CA GLY A 29 -5.57 -8.20 7.52
C GLY A 29 -5.70 -6.70 7.22
N VAL A 30 -6.92 -6.21 6.97
CA VAL A 30 -7.17 -4.77 6.83
C VAL A 30 -7.06 -4.08 8.19
N ARG A 31 -6.10 -3.16 8.34
CA ARG A 31 -5.86 -2.37 9.58
C ARG A 31 -6.01 -0.85 9.38
N SER A 32 -6.74 -0.46 8.34
CA SER A 32 -7.12 0.93 8.10
C SER A 32 -8.59 1.13 8.42
N TYR A 33 -8.91 2.07 9.32
CA TYR A 33 -10.29 2.40 9.67
C TYR A 33 -11.12 2.83 8.46
N PHE A 34 -10.53 3.55 7.51
CA PHE A 34 -11.21 3.95 6.27
C PHE A 34 -11.49 2.75 5.36
N ALA A 35 -10.55 1.82 5.23
CA ALA A 35 -10.75 0.62 4.42
C ALA A 35 -11.79 -0.31 5.07
N ARG A 36 -11.76 -0.43 6.40
CA ARG A 36 -12.80 -1.14 7.18
C ARG A 36 -14.18 -0.50 6.96
N ALA A 37 -14.27 0.82 7.02
CA ALA A 37 -15.53 1.53 6.76
C ALA A 37 -16.07 1.25 5.35
N HIS A 38 -15.20 1.13 4.34
CA HIS A 38 -15.61 0.70 3.01
C HIS A 38 -16.10 -0.74 2.97
N MET A 39 -15.40 -1.69 3.61
CA MET A 39 -15.87 -3.08 3.71
C MET A 39 -17.23 -3.18 4.41
N ARG A 40 -17.46 -2.41 5.47
CA ARG A 40 -18.78 -2.34 6.13
C ARG A 40 -19.89 -1.75 5.26
N ALA A 41 -19.54 -0.99 4.23
CA ALA A 41 -20.49 -0.41 3.30
C ALA A 41 -20.79 -1.30 2.09
N MET A 42 -20.11 -2.45 1.98
CA MET A 42 -20.34 -3.47 0.96
C MET A 42 -21.63 -4.24 1.23
N SER A 43 -22.18 -4.84 0.18
CA SER A 43 -23.30 -5.77 0.23
C SER A 43 -22.95 -7.05 -0.52
N VAL A 44 -23.61 -8.17 -0.17
CA VAL A 44 -23.49 -9.41 -0.93
C VAL A 44 -23.88 -9.16 -2.39
N GLY A 45 -23.05 -9.62 -3.32
CA GLY A 45 -23.17 -9.37 -4.76
C GLY A 45 -22.41 -8.16 -5.27
N ASP A 46 -21.83 -7.32 -4.40
CA ASP A 46 -20.95 -6.24 -4.82
C ASP A 46 -19.72 -6.79 -5.57
N GLN A 47 -19.29 -6.06 -6.60
CA GLN A 47 -18.23 -6.48 -7.51
C GLN A 47 -16.88 -5.91 -7.09
N VAL A 48 -15.83 -6.67 -7.31
CA VAL A 48 -14.47 -6.34 -6.86
C VAL A 48 -13.49 -6.47 -8.02
N LEU A 49 -12.73 -5.40 -8.29
CA LEU A 49 -11.48 -5.44 -9.04
C LEU A 49 -10.37 -5.93 -8.10
N PHE A 50 -9.82 -7.12 -8.38
CA PHE A 50 -8.71 -7.69 -7.61
C PHE A 50 -7.39 -7.07 -8.10
N HIS A 51 -6.79 -6.21 -7.29
CA HIS A 51 -5.61 -5.44 -7.66
C HIS A 51 -4.34 -6.01 -7.02
N HIS A 52 -3.36 -6.42 -7.84
CA HIS A 52 -2.02 -6.78 -7.37
C HIS A 52 -1.21 -5.53 -7.05
N SER A 53 -0.89 -5.35 -5.77
CA SER A 53 -0.06 -4.28 -5.24
C SER A 53 1.35 -4.76 -4.91
N SER A 54 2.29 -3.83 -4.71
CA SER A 54 3.67 -4.11 -4.30
C SER A 54 4.44 -5.06 -5.26
N VAL A 55 4.02 -5.12 -6.52
CA VAL A 55 4.62 -5.90 -7.62
C VAL A 55 4.95 -4.96 -8.79
N ASP A 56 5.84 -5.39 -9.70
CA ASP A 56 6.15 -4.65 -10.93
C ASP A 56 5.77 -5.47 -12.18
N PRO A 57 4.82 -5.00 -13.01
CA PRO A 57 3.96 -3.82 -12.81
C PRO A 57 2.79 -4.09 -11.84
N PRO A 58 2.38 -3.11 -11.02
CA PRO A 58 1.13 -3.22 -10.26
C PRO A 58 -0.07 -3.03 -11.18
N GLY A 59 -1.24 -3.57 -10.83
CA GLY A 59 -2.44 -3.46 -11.67
C GLY A 59 -3.57 -4.39 -11.27
N VAL A 60 -4.61 -4.44 -12.09
CA VAL A 60 -5.79 -5.29 -11.86
C VAL A 60 -5.62 -6.62 -12.58
N ALA A 61 -5.72 -7.71 -11.81
CA ALA A 61 -5.50 -9.07 -12.27
C ALA A 61 -6.78 -9.81 -12.66
N GLY A 62 -7.93 -9.38 -12.13
CA GLY A 62 -9.19 -10.05 -12.37
C GLY A 62 -10.32 -9.53 -11.50
N LEU A 63 -11.35 -10.35 -11.39
CA LEU A 63 -12.61 -10.06 -10.73
C LEU A 63 -12.88 -11.01 -9.57
N ALA A 64 -13.49 -10.45 -8.54
CA ALA A 64 -14.12 -11.16 -7.45
C ALA A 64 -15.49 -10.53 -7.15
N LYS A 65 -16.27 -11.16 -6.26
CA LYS A 65 -17.53 -10.61 -5.75
C LYS A 65 -17.65 -10.85 -4.25
N VAL A 66 -18.34 -9.97 -3.54
CA VAL A 66 -18.62 -10.13 -2.10
C VAL A 66 -19.70 -11.19 -1.92
N VAL A 67 -19.45 -12.18 -1.07
CA VAL A 67 -20.41 -13.27 -0.78
C VAL A 67 -20.85 -13.33 0.67
N ARG A 68 -20.09 -12.71 1.58
CA ARG A 68 -20.47 -12.56 2.98
C ARG A 68 -19.97 -11.23 3.53
N THR A 69 -20.77 -10.59 4.38
CA THR A 69 -20.44 -9.31 5.02
C THR A 69 -20.41 -9.44 6.53
N GLY A 70 -19.74 -8.51 7.22
CA GLY A 70 -19.69 -8.49 8.70
C GLY A 70 -18.93 -9.68 9.28
N VAL A 71 -17.92 -10.18 8.56
CA VAL A 71 -17.08 -11.29 9.00
C VAL A 71 -16.07 -10.74 9.99
N VAL A 72 -15.96 -11.34 11.18
CA VAL A 72 -14.90 -10.97 12.13
C VAL A 72 -13.57 -11.42 11.56
N ASP A 73 -12.58 -10.53 11.54
CA ASP A 73 -11.23 -10.89 11.11
C ASP A 73 -10.52 -11.65 12.25
N GLU A 74 -10.56 -12.98 12.22
CA GLU A 74 -9.96 -13.84 13.26
C GLU A 74 -8.45 -13.59 13.44
N THR A 75 -7.75 -13.07 12.43
CA THR A 75 -6.31 -12.76 12.50
C THR A 75 -5.99 -11.67 13.52
N GLN A 76 -6.99 -10.91 13.97
CA GLN A 76 -6.80 -9.87 14.99
C GLN A 76 -6.57 -10.45 16.40
N PHE A 77 -6.96 -11.70 16.65
CA PHE A 77 -6.86 -12.34 17.97
C PHE A 77 -5.64 -13.25 18.14
N ASP A 78 -4.95 -13.57 17.05
CA ASP A 78 -3.79 -14.47 17.05
C ASP A 78 -2.50 -13.68 17.28
N PRO A 79 -1.79 -13.85 18.42
CA PRO A 79 -0.55 -13.14 18.72
C PRO A 79 0.60 -13.40 17.72
N GLU A 80 0.58 -14.52 17.00
CA GLU A 80 1.60 -14.85 16.00
C GLU A 80 1.28 -14.24 14.62
N SER A 81 0.06 -13.74 14.44
CA SER A 81 -0.35 -13.08 13.21
C SER A 81 0.30 -11.70 13.07
N LYS A 82 0.77 -11.37 11.86
CA LYS A 82 1.19 -10.01 11.48
C LYS A 82 0.10 -8.96 11.74
N TYR A 83 -1.16 -9.40 11.79
CA TYR A 83 -2.32 -8.53 11.94
C TYR A 83 -2.95 -8.59 13.34
N TYR A 84 -2.27 -9.16 14.33
CA TYR A 84 -2.70 -9.13 15.73
C TYR A 84 -3.00 -7.70 16.19
N ASP A 85 -4.09 -7.53 16.94
CA ASP A 85 -4.41 -6.28 17.62
C ASP A 85 -4.65 -6.56 19.12
N PRO A 86 -3.75 -6.16 20.03
CA PRO A 86 -3.90 -6.43 21.46
C PRO A 86 -5.09 -5.72 22.10
N LYS A 87 -5.76 -4.79 21.39
CA LYS A 87 -6.98 -4.12 21.85
C LYS A 87 -8.26 -4.86 21.43
N ALA A 88 -8.17 -5.81 20.51
CA ALA A 88 -9.31 -6.57 20.04
C ALA A 88 -9.55 -7.79 20.95
N THR A 89 -10.80 -8.00 21.35
CA THR A 89 -11.22 -9.22 22.05
C THR A 89 -12.41 -9.85 21.31
N ARG A 90 -12.74 -11.10 21.61
CA ARG A 90 -13.88 -11.78 20.96
C ARG A 90 -15.23 -11.13 21.30
N GLU A 91 -15.32 -10.51 22.47
CA GLU A 91 -16.49 -9.75 22.93
C GLU A 91 -16.57 -8.38 22.26
N THR A 92 -15.42 -7.77 21.96
CA THR A 92 -15.31 -6.46 21.31
C THR A 92 -14.33 -6.51 20.13
N PRO A 93 -14.71 -7.15 19.01
CA PRO A 93 -13.87 -7.17 17.81
C PRO A 93 -13.70 -5.77 17.25
N VAL A 94 -12.47 -5.44 16.85
CA VAL A 94 -12.15 -4.15 16.23
C VAL A 94 -12.22 -4.27 14.71
N TRP A 95 -11.75 -5.37 14.16
CA TRP A 95 -11.59 -5.56 12.72
C TRP A 95 -12.62 -6.56 12.18
N ASP A 96 -13.25 -6.16 11.09
CA ASP A 96 -14.17 -6.99 10.33
C ASP A 96 -13.85 -6.83 8.84
N CYS A 97 -14.23 -7.83 8.08
CA CYS A 97 -14.01 -7.95 6.66
C CYS A 97 -15.24 -8.54 5.96
N VAL A 98 -15.06 -8.86 4.70
CA VAL A 98 -16.02 -9.56 3.84
C VAL A 98 -15.37 -10.85 3.35
N ASP A 99 -16.17 -11.85 3.04
CA ASP A 99 -15.69 -12.98 2.23
C ASP A 99 -15.87 -12.60 0.75
N VAL A 100 -14.84 -12.83 -0.05
CA VAL A 100 -14.89 -12.64 -1.50
C VAL A 100 -14.79 -13.98 -2.21
N GLU A 101 -15.57 -14.13 -3.28
CA GLU A 101 -15.53 -15.29 -4.18
C GLU A 101 -14.83 -14.90 -5.48
N TYR A 102 -13.98 -15.80 -5.99
CA TYR A 102 -13.40 -15.70 -7.32
C TYR A 102 -14.49 -15.57 -8.39
N VAL A 103 -14.30 -14.67 -9.35
CA VAL A 103 -15.18 -14.57 -10.53
C VAL A 103 -14.39 -14.91 -11.80
N GLU A 104 -13.27 -14.22 -12.03
CA GLU A 104 -12.49 -14.37 -13.25
C GLU A 104 -11.06 -13.85 -13.08
N THR A 105 -10.10 -14.49 -13.76
CA THR A 105 -8.77 -13.90 -14.01
C THR A 105 -8.78 -13.27 -15.39
N PHE A 106 -8.38 -11.99 -15.50
CA PHE A 106 -8.38 -11.32 -16.81
C PHE A 106 -7.39 -11.96 -17.77
N PRO A 107 -7.76 -12.16 -19.05
CA PRO A 107 -6.83 -12.65 -20.07
C PRO A 107 -5.71 -11.64 -20.35
N HIS A 108 -5.93 -10.35 -20.06
CA HIS A 108 -4.93 -9.31 -20.16
C HIS A 108 -4.83 -8.52 -18.85
N PHE A 109 -3.71 -8.65 -18.15
CA PHE A 109 -3.43 -7.89 -16.93
C PHE A 109 -3.53 -6.38 -17.19
N VAL A 110 -4.32 -5.67 -16.38
CA VAL A 110 -4.54 -4.22 -16.55
C VAL A 110 -3.55 -3.47 -15.67
N ALA A 111 -2.35 -3.27 -16.19
CA ALA A 111 -1.28 -2.56 -15.50
C ALA A 111 -1.67 -1.12 -15.16
N MET A 112 -1.13 -0.60 -14.06
CA MET A 112 -1.30 0.78 -13.61
C MET A 112 -0.95 1.82 -14.68
N ASP A 113 0.07 1.57 -15.51
CA ASP A 113 0.42 2.45 -16.64
C ASP A 113 -0.74 2.55 -17.63
N ARG A 114 -1.39 1.42 -17.95
CA ARG A 114 -2.54 1.37 -18.86
C ARG A 114 -3.75 2.10 -18.29
N LEU A 115 -4.00 1.95 -16.99
CA LEU A 115 -5.06 2.70 -16.29
C LEU A 115 -4.81 4.22 -16.36
N ARG A 116 -3.55 4.66 -16.23
CA ARG A 116 -3.18 6.09 -16.26
C ARG A 116 -3.30 6.73 -17.62
N THR A 117 -3.11 5.96 -18.69
CA THR A 117 -3.22 6.47 -20.06
C THR A 117 -4.67 6.52 -20.57
N ASP A 118 -5.61 5.90 -19.87
CA ASP A 118 -7.01 5.89 -20.27
C ASP A 118 -7.74 7.11 -19.66
N ALA A 119 -8.19 8.02 -20.52
CA ALA A 119 -8.86 9.25 -20.10
C ALA A 119 -10.18 9.00 -19.34
N ALA A 120 -10.87 7.88 -19.61
CA ALA A 120 -12.10 7.52 -18.91
C ALA A 120 -11.86 7.11 -17.44
N LEU A 121 -10.59 6.85 -17.08
CA LEU A 121 -10.18 6.42 -15.74
C LEU A 121 -9.45 7.51 -14.96
N ALA A 122 -9.35 8.74 -15.49
CA ALA A 122 -8.53 9.80 -14.92
C ALA A 122 -8.84 10.11 -13.44
N ASP A 123 -10.10 9.96 -13.03
CA ASP A 123 -10.59 10.28 -11.69
C ASP A 123 -10.56 9.10 -10.70
N MET A 124 -10.18 7.90 -11.18
CA MET A 124 -10.13 6.68 -10.37
C MET A 124 -9.29 6.91 -9.12
N MET A 125 -9.86 6.57 -7.97
CA MET A 125 -9.22 6.78 -6.68
C MET A 125 -7.80 6.20 -6.61
N VAL A 126 -7.59 5.02 -7.20
CA VAL A 126 -6.30 4.30 -7.18
C VAL A 126 -5.19 5.06 -7.91
N LEU A 127 -5.55 5.92 -8.87
CA LEU A 127 -4.60 6.72 -9.65
C LEU A 127 -4.12 7.97 -8.92
N ARG A 128 -4.86 8.43 -7.90
CA ARG A 128 -4.57 9.69 -7.19
C ARG A 128 -3.21 9.63 -6.50
N ARG A 129 -2.45 10.71 -6.61
CA ARG A 129 -1.12 10.82 -6.00
C ARG A 129 -1.20 10.61 -4.49
N GLY A 130 -0.37 9.72 -3.96
CA GLY A 130 -0.33 9.44 -2.53
C GLY A 130 -1.49 8.56 -2.01
N MET A 131 -2.33 8.00 -2.88
CA MET A 131 -3.38 7.08 -2.46
C MET A 131 -2.77 5.84 -1.80
N ARG A 132 -3.11 5.59 -0.52
CA ARG A 132 -2.63 4.46 0.28
C ARG A 132 -3.75 3.51 0.73
N LEU A 133 -4.99 3.80 0.37
CA LEU A 133 -6.13 2.99 0.77
C LEU A 133 -6.12 1.65 0.02
N SER A 134 -6.34 0.54 0.73
CA SER A 134 -6.32 -0.83 0.19
C SER A 134 -7.66 -1.31 -0.34
N VAL A 135 -8.76 -0.74 0.17
CA VAL A 135 -10.14 -1.00 -0.27
C VAL A 135 -10.74 0.32 -0.70
N GLN A 136 -11.21 0.43 -1.93
CA GLN A 136 -11.62 1.71 -2.53
C GLN A 136 -12.95 1.54 -3.26
N PRO A 137 -13.88 2.51 -3.19
CA PRO A 137 -15.02 2.54 -4.09
C PRO A 137 -14.55 2.82 -5.52
N VAL A 138 -15.26 2.26 -6.49
CA VAL A 138 -15.03 2.45 -7.93
C VAL A 138 -16.35 2.90 -8.56
N GLY A 139 -16.30 3.89 -9.45
CA GLY A 139 -17.47 4.30 -10.21
C GLY A 139 -17.90 3.20 -11.20
N GLU A 140 -19.19 3.08 -11.48
CA GLU A 140 -19.72 2.05 -12.39
C GLU A 140 -19.06 2.12 -13.78
N ALA A 141 -18.91 3.33 -14.34
CA ALA A 141 -18.24 3.54 -15.62
C ALA A 141 -16.74 3.19 -15.58
N GLU A 142 -16.05 3.52 -14.48
CA GLU A 142 -14.64 3.19 -14.29
C GLU A 142 -14.45 1.66 -14.22
N TYR A 143 -15.30 0.98 -13.46
CA TYR A 143 -15.29 -0.48 -13.34
C TYR A 143 -15.51 -1.14 -14.70
N ALA A 144 -16.58 -0.76 -15.41
CA ALA A 144 -16.90 -1.30 -16.73
C ALA A 144 -15.74 -1.13 -17.70
N ARG A 145 -15.08 0.04 -17.67
CA ARG A 145 -13.92 0.30 -18.51
C ARG A 145 -12.71 -0.56 -18.14
N VAL A 146 -12.43 -0.78 -16.85
CA VAL A 146 -11.35 -1.68 -16.42
C VAL A 146 -11.62 -3.12 -16.86
N VAL A 147 -12.86 -3.59 -16.78
CA VAL A 147 -13.25 -4.93 -17.28
C VAL A 147 -12.99 -5.03 -18.78
N GLU A 148 -13.44 -4.05 -19.57
CA GLU A 148 -13.20 -4.01 -21.02
C GLU A 148 -11.69 -4.05 -21.35
N LEU A 149 -10.87 -3.29 -20.61
CA LEU A 149 -9.41 -3.33 -20.76
C LEU A 149 -8.84 -4.71 -20.40
N GLY A 150 -9.40 -5.39 -19.41
CA GLY A 150 -9.02 -6.75 -19.02
C GLY A 150 -9.27 -7.79 -20.11
N HIS A 151 -10.30 -7.57 -20.95
CA HIS A 151 -10.67 -8.45 -22.07
C HIS A 151 -10.10 -8.02 -23.42
N THR A 152 -9.47 -6.85 -23.50
CA THR A 152 -8.88 -6.32 -24.73
C THR A 152 -7.36 -6.38 -24.66
N ALA A 153 -6.72 -6.99 -25.65
CA ALA A 153 -5.26 -7.04 -25.74
C ALA A 153 -4.66 -5.63 -25.64
N PRO A 154 -3.61 -5.41 -24.83
CA PRO A 154 -2.98 -4.11 -24.75
C PRO A 154 -2.39 -3.73 -26.11
N PRO A 155 -2.38 -2.44 -26.48
CA PRO A 155 -1.64 -2.02 -27.66
C PRO A 155 -0.15 -2.41 -27.49
N PRO A 156 0.56 -2.71 -28.59
CA PRO A 156 1.97 -3.06 -28.53
C PRO A 156 2.73 -1.93 -27.82
N VAL A 157 3.34 -2.27 -26.69
CA VAL A 157 4.11 -1.30 -25.90
C VAL A 157 5.41 -1.02 -26.65
N PRO A 158 5.73 0.24 -27.00
CA PRO A 158 7.06 0.56 -27.51
C PRO A 158 8.10 0.15 -26.43
N PRO A 159 9.27 -0.38 -26.83
CA PRO A 159 10.26 -0.87 -25.87
C PRO A 159 10.57 0.22 -24.84
N LYS A 160 10.37 -0.10 -23.55
CA LYS A 160 10.77 0.80 -22.45
C LYS A 160 12.28 1.01 -22.57
N GLU A 161 12.72 2.25 -22.80
CA GLU A 161 14.15 2.59 -22.72
C GLU A 161 14.69 2.13 -21.36
N PRO A 162 15.90 1.53 -21.32
CA PRO A 162 16.46 1.07 -20.06
C PRO A 162 16.53 2.27 -19.10
N THR A 163 15.89 2.11 -17.94
CA THR A 163 15.92 3.12 -16.89
C THR A 163 17.37 3.30 -16.48
N VAL A 164 18.00 4.39 -16.91
CA VAL A 164 19.37 4.72 -16.54
C VAL A 164 19.37 4.90 -15.03
N LEU A 165 19.96 3.92 -14.33
CA LEU A 165 20.25 4.00 -12.90
C LEU A 165 21.03 5.30 -12.66
N ARG A 166 20.36 6.31 -12.11
CA ARG A 166 21.00 7.54 -11.65
C ARG A 166 21.98 7.16 -10.55
N GLN A 167 23.26 7.00 -10.91
CA GLN A 167 24.33 6.83 -9.94
C GLN A 167 24.31 8.05 -9.01
N LYS A 168 24.04 7.82 -7.71
CA LYS A 168 24.17 8.85 -6.69
C LYS A 168 25.66 9.22 -6.59
N ALA A 169 26.03 10.39 -7.09
CA ALA A 169 27.34 10.97 -6.86
C ALA A 169 27.59 11.12 -5.35
N ALA A 170 28.53 10.35 -4.82
CA ALA A 170 29.01 10.46 -3.45
C ALA A 170 29.67 11.83 -3.25
N LYS A 171 29.03 12.73 -2.49
CA LYS A 171 29.63 13.99 -2.05
C LYS A 171 30.73 13.68 -1.03
N LYS A 172 31.98 13.65 -1.51
CA LYS A 172 33.21 13.61 -0.69
C LYS A 172 33.21 14.84 0.25
N LYS A 173 33.10 14.63 1.56
CA LYS A 173 33.38 15.66 2.57
C LYS A 173 34.86 16.05 2.46
N LYS A 174 35.15 17.27 2.00
CA LYS A 174 36.49 17.88 2.14
C LYS A 174 36.74 18.14 3.62
N GLY A 175 37.80 17.54 4.15
CA GLY A 175 38.32 17.80 5.48
C GLY A 175 38.75 19.26 5.61
N ASN A 176 38.37 19.88 6.73
CA ASN A 176 38.80 21.23 7.08
C ASN A 176 40.21 21.16 7.66
N ALA A 177 41.21 21.64 6.92
CA ALA A 177 42.58 21.79 7.39
C ALA A 177 42.64 22.96 8.39
N LYS A 178 42.95 22.67 9.65
CA LYS A 178 43.33 23.69 10.64
C LYS A 178 44.80 24.03 10.44
N THR A 179 45.06 25.29 10.10
CA THR A 179 46.39 25.92 10.07
C THR A 179 46.99 25.98 11.47
N PRO A 180 48.30 25.71 11.66
CA PRO A 180 48.96 25.84 12.95
C PRO A 180 49.42 27.28 13.18
N SER A 181 48.96 27.91 14.26
CA SER A 181 49.54 29.16 14.79
C SER A 181 50.45 28.83 15.96
N GLY A 182 51.70 29.27 15.86
CA GLY A 182 52.78 28.94 16.78
C GLY A 182 52.70 29.57 18.15
N LYS A 183 53.36 28.86 19.09
CA LYS A 183 54.15 29.31 20.25
C LYS A 183 53.64 30.54 21.02
N LYS A 184 53.28 30.32 22.30
CA LYS A 184 53.74 31.18 23.40
C LYS A 184 53.86 30.39 24.71
N LEU A 185 54.95 30.69 25.41
CA LEU A 185 55.44 30.07 26.63
C LEU A 185 54.52 30.30 27.84
N ALA A 186 54.67 29.38 28.80
CA ALA A 186 54.15 29.45 30.16
C ALA A 186 54.68 30.65 30.96
N ALA A 187 53.84 31.21 31.83
CA ALA A 187 54.21 31.60 33.20
C ALA A 187 52.97 31.90 34.06
N LYS A 188 53.11 31.58 35.34
CA LYS A 188 52.15 31.58 36.45
C LYS A 188 51.70 32.99 36.87
N ALA A 189 50.46 33.12 37.37
CA ALA A 189 50.15 33.84 38.62
C ALA A 189 48.68 33.61 39.05
N LYS A 190 48.49 32.86 40.15
CA LYS A 190 47.24 32.87 40.94
C LYS A 190 47.41 33.92 42.04
N LEU A 191 46.55 34.95 42.06
CA LEU A 191 46.38 35.83 43.22
C LEU A 191 44.98 35.61 43.80
N LYS A 192 44.91 34.85 44.90
CA LYS A 192 43.71 34.73 45.74
C LYS A 192 43.61 35.99 46.61
N LYS A 193 42.50 36.73 46.53
CA LYS A 193 42.15 37.78 47.50
C LYS A 193 41.29 37.20 48.62
N LYS A 194 41.90 37.24 49.82
CA LYS A 194 41.46 37.38 51.22
C LYS A 194 40.12 36.79 51.75
N PRO A 195 40.13 36.24 52.98
CA PRO A 195 38.95 35.82 53.74
C PRO A 195 38.26 36.97 54.48
N ARG A 196 36.95 36.82 54.75
CA ARG A 196 36.19 37.62 55.73
C ARG A 196 36.45 37.09 57.14
N ALA A 197 36.73 38.00 58.07
CA ALA A 197 36.82 37.73 59.50
C ALA A 197 35.44 37.84 60.18
N ARG A 198 35.40 37.24 61.37
CA ARG A 198 34.34 37.11 62.38
C ARG A 198 33.29 38.20 62.45
#